data_AF-J3NT39-F1
#
_entry.id   AF-J3NT39-F1
#
_cell.length_a   1.000
_cell.length_b   1.000
_cell.length_c   1.000
_cell.angle_alpha   90.00
_cell.angle_beta   90.00
_cell.angle_gamma   90.00
#
_symmetry.space_group_name_H-M   'P 1'
#
loop_
_entity.id
_entity.type
_entity.pdbx_description
1 polymer ?
#
loop_
_entity_poly.entity_id
_entity_poly.type
_entity_poly.pdbx_seq_one_letter_code
_entity_poly.pdbx_strand_id
1 'polypeptide(L)'
;MQFFNLMVLALAGTALAAKDPNSAKCRQMARLERLEKLAGDDNRLNQRFKNNGTRVADFKKKVNDNKDKLNKLQSNSTLTQFCAGVQTKRQCGRMNRLSKKVERDQKMVNDQGALDNRFKKDATRINLFKARAARDQQKLNEMKGNQTLASACNTIATQKKATAPNANEKKSAATASAQSMGVSVALLAVAVAGLMSL
;
A
#
# COMPACT_ATOMS: atom_id res chain seq x y z
N MET A 1 26.40 9.35 -1.44
CA MET A 1 25.97 7.96 -1.19
C MET A 1 24.73 7.68 -2.04
N GLN A 2 24.89 7.65 -3.37
CA GLN A 2 25.15 6.47 -4.19
C GLN A 2 23.89 5.60 -4.39
N PHE A 3 23.49 5.58 -5.65
CA PHE A 3 22.34 4.92 -6.25
C PHE A 3 22.38 3.42 -5.97
N PHE A 4 21.53 2.96 -5.05
CA PHE A 4 21.25 1.52 -4.91
C PHE A 4 20.37 1.07 -6.07
N ASN A 5 21.04 0.52 -7.08
CA ASN A 5 20.64 -0.60 -7.92
C ASN A 5 19.13 -0.89 -7.99
N LEU A 6 18.51 -0.39 -9.05
CA LEU A 6 17.31 -0.94 -9.69
C LEU A 6 17.64 -2.35 -10.23
N MET A 7 17.72 -3.34 -9.34
CA MET A 7 17.80 -4.75 -9.71
C MET A 7 16.51 -5.45 -9.27
N VAL A 8 15.62 -5.58 -10.26
CA VAL A 8 14.74 -6.73 -10.52
C VAL A 8 14.23 -7.48 -9.28
N LEU A 9 13.00 -7.17 -8.87
CA LEU A 9 12.15 -8.09 -8.12
C LEU A 9 10.99 -8.53 -9.01
N ALA A 10 11.27 -9.50 -9.86
CA ALA A 10 10.29 -10.44 -10.35
C ALA A 10 9.80 -11.31 -9.18
N LEU A 11 8.98 -10.73 -8.30
CA LEU A 11 8.24 -11.50 -7.31
C LEU A 11 7.12 -12.22 -8.05
N ALA A 12 7.35 -13.52 -8.28
CA ALA A 12 6.38 -14.48 -8.77
C ALA A 12 5.04 -14.27 -8.05
N GLY A 13 4.06 -13.80 -8.83
CA GLY A 13 2.70 -13.60 -8.38
C GLY A 13 1.98 -14.95 -8.33
N THR A 14 2.06 -15.65 -7.21
CA THR A 14 1.07 -16.67 -6.88
C THR A 14 -0.07 -16.00 -6.14
N ALA A 15 -1.21 -15.92 -6.84
CA ALA A 15 -2.48 -15.54 -6.28
C ALA A 15 -2.99 -16.68 -5.40
N LEU A 16 -3.01 -16.48 -4.07
CA LEU A 16 -3.96 -17.14 -3.19
C LEU A 16 -4.43 -16.14 -2.16
N ALA A 17 -5.75 -15.92 -2.11
CA ALA A 17 -6.44 -15.16 -1.08
C ALA A 17 -6.49 -15.94 0.25
N ALA A 18 -5.37 -16.53 0.66
CA ALA A 18 -5.13 -16.97 2.01
C ALA A 18 -4.64 -15.76 2.83
N LYS A 19 -4.93 -15.74 4.13
CA LYS A 19 -4.41 -14.72 5.04
C LYS A 19 -2.90 -14.94 5.20
N ASP A 20 -2.10 -14.46 4.24
CA ASP A 20 -0.66 -14.71 4.19
C ASP A 20 -0.02 -14.39 5.55
N PRO A 21 0.65 -15.34 6.20
CA PRO A 21 1.29 -15.10 7.50
C PRO A 21 2.32 -13.97 7.42
N ASN A 22 2.94 -13.79 6.25
CA ASN A 22 3.86 -12.70 5.97
C ASN A 22 3.15 -11.33 5.95
N SER A 23 1.88 -11.25 5.54
CA SER A 23 1.10 -10.00 5.58
C SER A 23 0.80 -9.53 7.01
N ALA A 24 0.70 -10.46 7.97
CA ALA A 24 0.55 -10.17 9.38
C ALA A 24 1.87 -9.64 9.96
N LYS A 25 3.00 -10.27 9.63
CA LYS A 25 4.35 -9.78 9.99
C LYS A 25 4.62 -8.38 9.43
N CYS A 26 4.22 -8.08 8.19
CA CYS A 26 4.34 -6.73 7.64
C CYS A 26 3.49 -5.69 8.35
N ARG A 27 2.29 -6.07 8.81
CA ARG A 27 1.46 -5.17 9.64
C ARG A 27 2.11 -4.90 10.98
N GLN A 28 2.71 -5.92 11.57
CA GLN A 28 3.42 -5.80 12.83
C GLN A 28 4.64 -4.91 12.70
N MET A 29 5.50 -5.16 11.71
CA MET A 29 6.68 -4.34 11.42
C MET A 29 6.29 -2.86 11.21
N ALA A 30 5.36 -2.60 10.29
CA ALA A 30 4.88 -1.24 10.02
C ALA A 30 4.11 -0.59 11.19
N ARG A 31 3.66 -1.37 12.18
CA ARG A 31 3.08 -0.84 13.42
C ARG A 31 4.19 -0.44 14.38
N LEU A 32 5.19 -1.30 14.58
CA LEU A 32 6.32 -1.04 15.45
C LEU A 32 7.13 0.17 14.97
N GLU A 33 7.44 0.27 13.68
CA GLU A 33 8.12 1.44 13.08
C GLU A 33 7.34 2.75 13.31
N ARG A 34 6.01 2.68 13.24
CA ARG A 34 5.16 3.85 13.53
C ARG A 34 5.16 4.24 15.00
N LEU A 35 5.28 3.27 15.90
CA LEU A 35 5.38 3.54 17.33
C LEU A 35 6.75 4.15 17.65
N GLU A 36 7.82 3.64 17.06
CA GLU A 36 9.17 4.19 17.19
C GLU A 36 9.25 5.63 16.66
N LYS A 37 8.73 5.88 15.45
CA LYS A 37 8.65 7.24 14.89
C LYS A 37 7.83 8.19 15.77
N LEU A 38 6.79 7.71 16.44
CA LEU A 38 6.02 8.53 17.36
C LEU A 38 6.74 8.76 18.70
N ALA A 39 7.49 7.76 19.19
CA ALA A 39 8.28 7.89 20.41
C ALA A 39 9.42 8.90 20.26
N GLY A 40 9.94 9.08 19.05
CA GLY A 40 10.97 10.08 18.72
C GLY A 40 10.44 11.47 18.38
N ASP A 41 9.13 11.71 18.40
CA ASP A 41 8.52 13.02 18.16
C ASP A 41 7.80 13.49 19.43
N ASP A 42 8.55 14.10 20.33
CA ASP A 42 8.07 14.51 21.66
C ASP A 42 6.87 15.45 21.58
N ASN A 43 6.80 16.33 20.58
CA ASN A 43 5.66 17.24 20.39
C ASN A 43 4.38 16.46 20.06
N ARG A 44 4.42 15.55 19.08
CA ARG A 44 3.26 14.72 18.74
C ARG A 44 2.89 13.75 19.86
N LEU A 45 3.89 13.27 20.58
CA LEU A 45 3.71 12.38 21.71
C LEU A 45 3.00 13.10 22.87
N ASN A 46 3.46 14.28 23.23
CA ASN A 46 2.87 15.14 24.25
C ASN A 46 1.45 15.57 23.89
N GLN A 47 1.19 15.99 22.64
CA GLN A 47 -0.17 16.26 22.16
C GLN A 47 -1.09 15.04 22.30
N ARG A 48 -0.59 13.84 21.95
CA ARG A 48 -1.38 12.61 22.02
C ARG A 48 -1.70 12.19 23.45
N PHE A 49 -0.76 12.39 24.36
CA PHE A 49 -0.91 12.04 25.78
C PHE A 49 -1.37 13.21 26.65
N LYS A 50 -1.76 14.34 26.04
CA LYS A 50 -2.21 15.56 26.74
C LYS A 50 -1.21 16.02 27.79
N ASN A 51 0.07 16.01 27.44
CA ASN A 51 1.19 16.35 28.33
C ASN A 51 1.28 15.49 29.62
N ASN A 52 0.67 14.30 29.63
CA ASN A 52 0.79 13.38 30.76
C ASN A 52 2.14 12.64 30.70
N GLY A 53 3.11 13.12 31.48
CA GLY A 53 4.49 12.60 31.52
C GLY A 53 4.58 11.10 31.83
N THR A 54 3.77 10.59 32.76
CA THR A 54 3.75 9.16 33.11
C THR A 54 3.34 8.30 31.91
N ARG A 55 2.29 8.69 31.19
CA ARG A 55 1.83 7.96 29.99
C ARG A 55 2.81 8.05 28.84
N VAL A 56 3.51 9.18 28.71
CA VAL A 56 4.61 9.36 27.75
C VAL A 56 5.75 8.40 28.06
N ALA A 57 6.18 8.33 29.32
CA ALA A 57 7.23 7.42 29.77
C ALA A 57 6.84 5.94 29.57
N ASP A 58 5.62 5.55 29.96
CA ASP A 58 5.08 4.20 29.73
C ASP A 58 5.05 3.83 28.24
N PHE A 59 4.70 4.79 27.38
CA PHE A 59 4.70 4.58 25.94
C PHE A 59 6.12 4.37 25.43
N LYS A 60 7.07 5.24 25.79
CA LYS A 60 8.49 5.10 25.38
C LYS A 60 9.07 3.76 25.88
N LYS A 61 8.75 3.35 27.11
CA LYS A 61 9.13 2.04 27.64
C LYS A 61 8.58 0.90 26.78
N LYS A 62 7.27 0.89 26.48
CA LYS A 62 6.67 -0.14 25.62
C LYS A 62 7.27 -0.17 24.22
N VAL A 63 7.66 0.98 23.67
CA VAL A 63 8.36 1.03 22.37
C VAL A 63 9.74 0.40 22.48
N ASN A 64 10.50 0.72 23.52
CA ASN A 64 11.80 0.10 23.79
C ASN A 64 11.69 -1.42 23.99
N ASP A 65 10.70 -1.90 24.74
CA ASP A 65 10.43 -3.33 24.95
C ASP A 65 10.14 -4.08 23.62
N ASN A 66 9.73 -3.36 22.56
CA ASN A 66 9.47 -3.94 21.24
C ASN A 66 10.62 -3.74 20.24
N LYS A 67 11.73 -3.08 20.60
CA LYS A 67 12.86 -2.82 19.69
C LYS A 67 13.47 -4.12 19.17
N ASP A 68 13.74 -5.08 20.05
CA ASP A 68 14.33 -6.36 19.64
C ASP A 68 13.42 -7.12 18.66
N LYS A 69 12.11 -7.01 18.86
CA LYS A 69 11.12 -7.61 17.97
C LYS A 69 11.10 -6.92 16.61
N LEU A 70 11.24 -5.59 16.58
CA LEU A 70 11.36 -4.84 15.33
C LEU A 70 12.66 -5.21 14.59
N ASN A 71 13.79 -5.22 15.29
CA ASN A 71 15.10 -5.59 14.76
C ASN A 71 15.08 -7.00 14.16
N LYS A 72 14.46 -7.97 14.86
CA LYS A 72 14.30 -9.35 14.38
C LYS A 72 13.41 -9.46 13.14
N LEU A 73 12.40 -8.60 13.00
CA LEU A 73 11.58 -8.55 11.79
C LEU A 73 12.33 -7.90 10.63
N GLN A 74 13.13 -6.86 10.91
CA GLN A 74 13.90 -6.13 9.90
C GLN A 74 15.14 -6.88 9.42
N SER A 75 15.73 -7.77 10.24
CA SER A 75 16.88 -8.58 9.85
C SER A 75 16.56 -9.62 8.77
N ASN A 76 15.28 -9.95 8.57
CA ASN A 76 14.85 -10.85 7.50
C ASN A 76 14.65 -10.07 6.20
N SER A 77 15.68 -10.05 5.34
CA SER A 77 15.69 -9.31 4.07
C SER A 77 14.54 -9.70 3.13
N THR A 78 14.20 -10.99 3.04
CA THR A 78 13.07 -11.46 2.23
C THR A 78 11.74 -10.91 2.75
N LEU A 79 11.57 -10.88 4.07
CA LEU A 79 10.37 -10.33 4.71
C LEU A 79 10.30 -8.82 4.48
N THR A 80 11.40 -8.07 4.63
CA THR A 80 11.39 -6.61 4.43
C THR A 80 11.07 -6.24 2.98
N GLN A 81 11.65 -6.96 2.01
CA GLN A 81 11.30 -6.82 0.58
C GLN A 81 9.82 -7.12 0.31
N PHE A 82 9.31 -8.24 0.83
CA PHE A 82 7.89 -8.58 0.71
C PHE A 82 7.00 -7.49 1.35
N CYS A 83 7.38 -7.00 2.52
CA CYS A 83 6.64 -5.96 3.23
C CYS A 83 6.66 -4.61 2.51
N ALA A 84 7.77 -4.24 1.86
CA ALA A 84 7.84 -3.08 1.00
C ALA A 84 6.81 -3.19 -0.15
N GLY A 85 6.76 -4.32 -0.84
CA GLY A 85 5.75 -4.58 -1.88
C GLY A 85 4.31 -4.48 -1.36
N VAL A 86 4.01 -5.10 -0.21
CA VAL A 86 2.68 -5.01 0.44
C VAL A 86 2.35 -3.57 0.84
N GLN A 87 3.32 -2.81 1.35
CA GLN A 87 3.14 -1.43 1.74
C GLN A 87 2.84 -0.54 0.52
N THR A 88 3.58 -0.71 -0.57
CA THR A 88 3.33 -0.05 -1.85
C THR A 88 1.93 -0.36 -2.34
N LYS A 89 1.53 -1.64 -2.40
CA LYS A 89 0.17 -2.06 -2.80
C LYS A 89 -0.91 -1.40 -1.92
N ARG A 90 -0.69 -1.28 -0.62
CA ARG A 90 -1.61 -0.57 0.30
C ARG A 90 -1.64 0.94 0.05
N GLN A 91 -0.50 1.57 -0.22
CA GLN A 91 -0.43 2.98 -0.57
C GLN A 91 -1.22 3.25 -1.85
N CYS A 92 -1.05 2.43 -2.88
CA CYS A 92 -1.81 2.48 -4.12
C CYS A 92 -3.32 2.30 -3.88
N GLY A 93 -3.70 1.35 -3.02
CA GLY A 93 -5.10 1.15 -2.62
C GLY A 93 -5.69 2.36 -1.90
N ARG A 94 -4.92 3.01 -1.02
CA ARG A 94 -5.34 4.26 -0.35
C ARG A 94 -5.47 5.41 -1.33
N MET A 95 -4.51 5.56 -2.25
CA MET A 95 -4.54 6.58 -3.29
C MET A 95 -5.77 6.43 -4.19
N ASN A 96 -6.07 5.20 -4.64
CA ASN A 96 -7.26 4.93 -5.45
C ASN A 96 -8.57 5.21 -4.68
N ARG A 97 -8.65 4.78 -3.40
CA ARG A 97 -9.81 5.09 -2.55
C ARG A 97 -9.99 6.59 -2.32
N LEU A 98 -8.89 7.32 -2.10
CA LEU A 98 -8.94 8.76 -1.94
C LEU A 98 -9.35 9.44 -3.26
N SER A 99 -8.82 9.00 -4.40
CA SER A 99 -9.22 9.50 -5.72
C SER A 99 -10.72 9.36 -5.95
N LYS A 100 -11.29 8.18 -5.68
CA LYS A 100 -12.74 7.96 -5.79
C LYS A 100 -13.54 8.78 -4.79
N LYS A 101 -13.00 9.01 -3.58
CA LYS A 101 -13.64 9.84 -2.57
C LYS A 101 -13.69 11.29 -3.02
N VAL A 102 -12.56 11.82 -3.48
CA VAL A 102 -12.42 13.18 -3.99
C VAL A 102 -13.35 13.41 -5.18
N GLU A 103 -13.41 12.47 -6.13
CA GLU A 103 -14.33 12.58 -7.26
C GLU A 103 -15.80 12.68 -6.82
N ARG A 104 -16.24 11.81 -5.90
CA ARG A 104 -17.61 11.85 -5.36
C ARG A 104 -17.89 13.13 -4.58
N ASP A 105 -16.93 13.56 -3.75
CA ASP A 105 -17.09 14.77 -2.95
C ASP A 105 -17.12 16.01 -3.86
N GLN A 106 -16.30 16.06 -4.92
CA GLN A 106 -16.31 17.18 -5.87
C GLN A 106 -17.63 17.25 -6.65
N LYS A 107 -18.19 16.11 -7.06
CA LYS A 107 -19.54 16.08 -7.67
C LYS A 107 -20.58 16.70 -6.74
N MET A 108 -20.52 16.38 -5.45
CA MET A 108 -21.44 16.94 -4.47
C MET A 108 -21.16 18.42 -4.18
N VAL A 109 -19.90 18.85 -4.13
CA VAL A 109 -19.54 20.26 -3.94
C VAL A 109 -20.07 21.13 -5.08
N ASN A 110 -20.12 20.59 -6.30
CA ASN A 110 -20.62 21.28 -7.49
C ASN A 110 -22.15 21.27 -7.62
N ASP A 111 -22.86 20.54 -6.74
CA ASP A 111 -24.33 20.45 -6.73
C ASP A 111 -24.87 21.04 -5.41
N GLN A 112 -25.26 22.32 -5.46
CA GLN A 112 -25.77 23.03 -4.30
C GLN A 112 -27.07 22.40 -3.77
N GLY A 113 -27.92 21.83 -4.64
CA GLY A 113 -29.14 21.13 -4.24
C GLY A 113 -28.83 19.85 -3.45
N ALA A 114 -27.83 19.07 -3.87
CA ALA A 114 -27.37 17.90 -3.13
C ALA A 114 -26.78 18.26 -1.75
N LEU A 115 -26.03 19.37 -1.65
CA LEU A 115 -25.53 19.88 -0.38
C LEU A 115 -26.66 20.31 0.55
N ASP A 116 -27.58 21.11 0.04
CA ASP A 116 -28.71 21.64 0.81
C ASP A 116 -29.61 20.49 1.31
N ASN A 117 -29.89 19.50 0.47
CA ASN A 117 -30.67 18.32 0.85
C ASN A 117 -29.94 17.47 1.90
N ARG A 118 -28.62 17.25 1.74
CA ARG A 118 -27.85 16.40 2.65
C ARG A 118 -27.62 17.04 4.01
N PHE A 119 -27.39 18.35 4.03
CA PHE A 119 -27.05 19.10 5.23
C PHE A 119 -28.22 19.92 5.76
N LYS A 120 -29.42 19.79 5.20
CA LYS A 120 -30.63 20.54 5.58
C LYS A 120 -30.39 22.06 5.58
N LYS A 121 -29.68 22.55 4.57
CA LYS A 121 -29.25 23.96 4.43
C LYS A 121 -28.38 24.50 5.59
N ASP A 122 -27.80 23.62 6.41
CA ASP A 122 -26.85 24.02 7.45
C ASP A 122 -25.54 24.49 6.83
N ALA A 123 -25.35 25.82 6.79
CA ALA A 123 -24.18 26.46 6.21
C ALA A 123 -22.86 26.00 6.86
N THR A 124 -22.85 25.76 8.18
CA THR A 124 -21.65 25.34 8.91
C THR A 124 -21.22 23.95 8.46
N ARG A 125 -22.17 23.01 8.33
CA ARG A 125 -21.88 21.65 7.87
C ARG A 125 -21.50 21.60 6.40
N ILE A 126 -22.14 22.43 5.56
CA ILE A 126 -21.79 22.57 4.14
C ILE A 126 -20.35 23.08 4.01
N ASN A 127 -19.99 24.13 4.74
CA ASN A 127 -18.64 24.70 4.71
C ASN A 127 -17.60 23.71 5.24
N LEU A 128 -17.91 22.98 6.32
CA LEU A 128 -17.03 21.93 6.85
C LEU A 128 -16.82 20.80 5.83
N PHE A 129 -17.86 20.42 5.07
CA PHE A 129 -17.77 19.43 4.01
C PHE A 129 -16.89 19.93 2.85
N LYS A 130 -17.13 21.16 2.35
CA LYS A 130 -16.30 21.80 1.30
C LYS A 130 -14.83 21.87 1.72
N ALA A 131 -14.55 22.28 2.96
CA ALA A 131 -13.19 22.33 3.51
C ALA A 131 -12.54 20.94 3.63
N ARG A 132 -13.31 19.91 4.01
CA ARG A 132 -12.81 18.52 4.02
C ARG A 132 -12.51 18.01 2.60
N ALA A 133 -13.38 18.26 1.64
CA ALA A 133 -13.18 17.88 0.24
C ALA A 133 -11.91 18.52 -0.33
N ALA A 134 -11.68 19.81 -0.07
CA ALA A 134 -10.46 20.52 -0.46
C ALA A 134 -9.19 19.90 0.15
N ARG A 135 -9.20 19.57 1.45
CA ARG A 135 -8.06 18.89 2.10
C ARG A 135 -7.79 17.50 1.53
N ASP A 136 -8.84 16.75 1.22
CA ASP A 136 -8.69 15.43 0.60
C ASP A 136 -8.14 15.53 -0.83
N GLN A 137 -8.51 16.57 -1.58
CA GLN A 137 -7.92 16.88 -2.90
C GLN A 137 -6.44 17.25 -2.79
N GLN A 138 -6.06 18.12 -1.84
CA GLN A 138 -4.66 18.46 -1.59
C GLN A 138 -3.83 17.22 -1.26
N LYS A 139 -4.32 16.39 -0.34
CA LYS A 139 -3.66 15.13 0.03
C LYS A 139 -3.55 14.15 -1.13
N LEU A 140 -4.55 14.11 -2.02
CA LEU A 140 -4.48 13.31 -3.23
C LEU A 140 -3.39 13.83 -4.17
N ASN A 141 -3.29 15.15 -4.35
CA ASN A 141 -2.27 15.78 -5.17
C ASN A 141 -0.87 15.53 -4.61
N GLU A 142 -0.67 15.63 -3.29
CA GLU A 142 0.59 15.27 -2.61
C GLU A 142 0.97 13.81 -2.88
N MET A 143 0.02 12.88 -2.75
CA MET A 143 0.29 11.47 -3.02
C MET A 143 0.58 11.20 -4.50
N LYS A 144 -0.13 11.86 -5.42
CA LYS A 144 0.09 11.74 -6.87
C LYS A 144 1.40 12.38 -7.31
N GLY A 145 1.84 13.44 -6.64
CA GLY A 145 3.11 14.12 -6.88
C GLY A 145 4.33 13.27 -6.53
N ASN A 146 4.17 12.23 -5.70
CA ASN A 146 5.22 11.24 -5.45
C ASN A 146 5.36 10.30 -6.67
N GLN A 147 6.23 10.67 -7.60
CA GLN A 147 6.42 9.95 -8.87
C GLN A 147 6.79 8.47 -8.67
N THR A 148 7.62 8.14 -7.68
CA THR A 148 7.99 6.75 -7.36
C THR A 148 6.79 5.92 -6.92
N LEU A 149 5.91 6.50 -6.10
CA LEU A 149 4.68 5.82 -5.70
C LEU A 149 3.73 5.69 -6.89
N ALA A 150 3.55 6.76 -7.68
CA ALA A 150 2.67 6.75 -8.84
C ALA A 150 3.09 5.70 -9.88
N SER A 151 4.39 5.61 -10.21
CA SER A 151 4.92 4.61 -11.14
C SER A 151 4.74 3.20 -10.60
N ALA A 152 5.10 2.95 -9.34
CA ALA A 152 4.90 1.65 -8.72
C ALA A 152 3.41 1.24 -8.69
N CYS A 153 2.50 2.19 -8.45
CA CYS A 153 1.06 1.94 -8.49
C CYS A 153 0.55 1.62 -9.89
N ASN A 154 1.07 2.28 -10.92
CA ASN A 154 0.73 1.97 -12.31
C ASN A 154 1.22 0.58 -12.69
N THR A 155 2.45 0.19 -12.34
CA THR A 155 2.96 -1.17 -12.56
C THR A 155 2.13 -2.23 -11.85
N ILE A 156 1.72 -2.00 -10.61
CA ILE A 156 0.84 -2.92 -9.88
C ILE A 156 -0.55 -3.00 -10.54
N ALA A 157 -1.06 -1.89 -11.07
CA ALA A 157 -2.35 -1.86 -11.76
C ALA A 157 -2.33 -2.62 -13.09
N THR A 158 -1.24 -2.52 -13.87
CA THR A 158 -1.07 -3.24 -15.14
C THR A 158 -0.87 -4.73 -14.93
N GLN A 159 -0.07 -5.13 -13.93
CA GLN A 159 0.11 -6.53 -13.56
C GLN A 159 -1.21 -7.21 -13.16
N LYS A 160 -2.11 -6.48 -12.49
CA LYS A 160 -3.44 -6.98 -12.11
C LYS A 160 -4.35 -7.22 -13.32
N LYS A 161 -4.16 -6.48 -14.42
CA LYS A 161 -4.93 -6.69 -15.67
C LYS A 161 -4.41 -7.90 -16.44
N ALA A 162 -3.11 -8.18 -16.41
CA ALA A 162 -2.50 -9.33 -17.08
C ALA A 162 -2.82 -10.68 -16.42
N THR A 163 -3.30 -10.70 -15.18
CA THR A 163 -3.68 -11.92 -14.42
C THR A 163 -5.19 -12.07 -14.22
N ALA A 164 -6.01 -11.19 -14.81
CA ALA A 164 -7.44 -11.43 -14.85
C ALA A 164 -7.71 -12.52 -15.90
N PRO A 165 -8.32 -13.68 -15.54
CA PRO A 165 -8.75 -14.65 -16.54
C PRO A 165 -9.72 -13.95 -17.48
N ASN A 166 -9.46 -14.05 -18.79
CA ASN A 166 -10.40 -13.62 -19.81
C ASN A 166 -11.75 -14.29 -19.52
N ALA A 167 -12.74 -13.50 -19.14
CA ALA A 167 -14.10 -13.96 -18.89
C ALA A 167 -14.86 -14.24 -20.21
N ASN A 168 -14.17 -14.80 -21.21
CA ASN A 168 -14.68 -15.08 -22.54
C ASN A 168 -14.41 -16.50 -23.04
N GLU A 169 -14.11 -17.45 -22.15
CA GLU A 169 -14.21 -18.88 -22.49
C GLU A 169 -15.39 -19.52 -21.73
N LYS A 170 -16.55 -19.45 -22.39
CA LYS A 170 -17.70 -20.29 -22.05
C LYS A 170 -17.35 -21.74 -22.40
N LYS A 171 -17.17 -22.56 -21.37
CA LYS A 171 -17.79 -23.87 -21.17
C LYS A 171 -17.88 -24.80 -22.40
N SER A 172 -16.96 -25.76 -22.47
CA SER A 172 -17.32 -27.16 -22.75
C SER A 172 -16.68 -28.04 -21.68
N ALA A 173 -17.52 -28.84 -21.04
CA ALA A 173 -17.17 -29.69 -19.92
C ALA A 173 -16.88 -31.13 -20.39
N ALA A 174 -16.19 -31.84 -19.49
CA ALA A 174 -16.07 -33.30 -19.40
C ALA A 174 -15.03 -33.92 -20.36
N THR A 175 -14.14 -34.84 -19.96
CA THR A 175 -14.19 -35.90 -18.94
C THR A 175 -12.79 -36.46 -18.66
N ALA A 176 -12.55 -36.89 -17.41
CA ALA A 176 -11.55 -37.89 -16.94
C ALA A 176 -10.05 -37.60 -17.11
N SER A 177 -9.12 -38.08 -16.30
CA SER A 177 -9.08 -38.76 -14.98
C SER A 177 -7.60 -38.76 -14.56
N ALA A 178 -7.33 -39.06 -13.29
CA ALA A 178 -6.03 -39.10 -12.61
C ALA A 178 -4.84 -39.72 -13.38
N GLN A 179 -3.64 -39.15 -13.18
CA GLN A 179 -2.33 -39.80 -12.93
C GLN A 179 -1.21 -38.72 -12.99
N SER A 180 -0.57 -38.39 -11.84
CA SER A 180 0.77 -38.84 -11.41
C SER A 180 1.96 -38.12 -12.07
N MET A 181 2.82 -37.55 -11.21
CA MET A 181 4.24 -37.19 -11.37
C MET A 181 4.79 -36.79 -12.76
N GLY A 182 5.33 -35.58 -12.86
CA GLY A 182 6.16 -35.18 -13.99
C GLY A 182 6.87 -33.85 -13.75
N VAL A 183 8.16 -33.94 -13.46
CA VAL A 183 9.12 -32.82 -13.52
C VAL A 183 9.11 -32.24 -14.93
N SER A 184 8.93 -30.93 -15.06
CA SER A 184 9.30 -30.21 -16.29
C SER A 184 10.02 -28.92 -15.94
N VAL A 185 11.34 -29.02 -16.05
CA VAL A 185 12.27 -27.91 -16.28
C VAL A 185 11.84 -27.22 -17.57
N ALA A 186 11.64 -25.90 -17.53
CA ALA A 186 11.61 -25.08 -18.73
C ALA A 186 12.61 -23.94 -18.56
N LEU A 187 13.72 -24.08 -19.27
CA LEU A 187 14.70 -23.05 -19.57
C LEU A 187 14.02 -21.77 -20.08
N LEU A 188 14.56 -20.62 -19.71
CA LEU A 188 14.54 -19.45 -20.60
C LEU A 188 15.92 -18.81 -20.61
N ALA A 189 16.47 -18.79 -21.82
CA ALA A 189 17.82 -18.45 -22.19
C ALA A 189 18.13 -16.96 -21.95
N VAL A 190 19.36 -16.72 -21.51
CA VAL A 190 20.05 -15.43 -21.54
C VAL A 190 20.51 -15.19 -22.99
N ALA A 191 20.04 -14.10 -23.60
CA ALA A 191 20.63 -13.55 -24.82
C ALA A 191 21.35 -12.25 -24.47
N VAL A 192 22.66 -12.35 -24.29
CA VAL A 192 23.58 -11.21 -24.34
C VAL A 192 23.92 -11.01 -25.81
N ALA A 193 23.58 -9.86 -26.37
CA ALA A 193 24.17 -9.38 -27.61
C ALA A 193 24.86 -8.05 -27.32
N GLY A 194 26.14 -8.16 -26.93
CA GLY A 194 27.09 -7.08 -27.05
C GLY A 194 27.56 -7.04 -28.51
N LEU A 195 27.38 -5.89 -29.16
CA LEU A 195 28.13 -5.53 -30.36
C LEU A 195 29.14 -4.47 -29.93
N MET A 196 30.37 -4.92 -29.71
CA MET A 196 31.55 -4.08 -29.84
C MET A 196 31.90 -3.98 -31.32
N SER A 197 32.16 -2.78 -31.83
CA SER A 197 33.50 -2.38 -32.31
C SER A 197 33.46 -1.04 -33.04
N LEU A 198 34.54 -0.27 -32.77
CA LEU A 198 35.03 0.98 -33.39
C LEU A 198 34.43 2.30 -32.89
#